data_AF-A0A5J6XTQ1-F1
#
_entry.id   AF-A0A5J6XTQ1-F1
#
_cell.length_a   1.000
_cell.length_b   1.000
_cell.length_c   1.000
_cell.angle_alpha   90.00
_cell.angle_beta   90.00
_cell.angle_gamma   90.00
#
_symmetry.space_group_name_H-M   'P 1'
#
loop_
_entity.id
_entity.type
_entity.pdbx_description
1 polymer ?
#
loop_
_entity_poly.entity_id
_entity_poly.type
_entity_poly.pdbx_seq_one_letter_code
_entity_poly.pdbx_strand_id
1 'polypeptide(L)'
;MWVHKNIKGKRYKQLIDLLSRNCNRFAFVEDGRLLEFEKERLAFIDNLIIDIEEHLIERRIQKEWETTRLSEDTAYVFYFKMNNATRDFLKERCHSLFDWISPELPEDLMFYHNDKCILAVCSHEEYFVVEEAIWDSFILN
;
A
#
# COMPACT_ATOMS: atom_id res chain seq x y z
N MET A 1 9.40 0.34 13.83
CA MET A 1 10.78 -0.08 13.50
C MET A 1 11.00 -0.02 12.00
N TRP A 2 12.23 0.23 11.55
CA TRP A 2 12.59 0.31 10.13
C TRP A 2 13.15 -1.03 9.64
N VAL A 3 12.72 -1.46 8.45
CA VAL A 3 13.16 -2.73 7.85
C VAL A 3 13.51 -2.51 6.38
N HIS A 4 14.76 -2.83 6.01
CA HIS A 4 15.30 -2.72 4.65
C HIS A 4 15.39 -4.08 3.95
N LYS A 5 14.37 -4.92 4.17
CA LYS A 5 14.33 -6.30 3.66
C LYS A 5 13.07 -6.52 2.86
N ASN A 6 13.21 -6.81 1.58
CA ASN A 6 12.05 -7.12 0.76
C ASN A 6 11.42 -8.47 1.19
N ILE A 7 10.14 -8.43 1.53
CA ILE A 7 9.34 -9.59 1.90
C ILE A 7 8.64 -10.12 0.65
N LYS A 8 9.03 -11.31 0.17
CA LYS A 8 8.60 -11.87 -1.13
C LYS A 8 7.86 -13.21 -1.02
N GLY A 9 7.14 -13.56 -2.08
CA GLY A 9 6.55 -14.87 -2.32
C GLY A 9 5.61 -15.33 -1.20
N LYS A 10 5.84 -16.53 -0.66
CA LYS A 10 5.01 -17.08 0.42
C LYS A 10 5.01 -16.18 1.66
N ARG A 11 6.16 -15.58 2.01
CA ARG A 11 6.27 -14.69 3.17
C ARG A 11 5.48 -13.40 2.99
N TYR A 12 5.41 -12.87 1.77
CA TYR A 12 4.55 -11.73 1.45
C TYR A 12 3.09 -12.07 1.74
N LYS A 13 2.61 -13.21 1.22
CA LYS A 13 1.23 -13.66 1.45
C LYS A 13 0.91 -13.83 2.95
N GLN A 14 1.84 -14.40 3.72
CA GLN A 14 1.70 -14.53 5.18
C GLN A 14 1.65 -13.16 5.89
N LEU A 15 2.45 -12.20 5.43
CA LEU A 15 2.43 -10.84 5.98
C LEU A 15 1.09 -10.16 5.68
N ILE A 16 0.58 -10.25 4.46
CA ILE A 16 -0.74 -9.71 4.10
C ILE A 16 -1.85 -10.35 4.96
N ASP A 17 -1.80 -11.68 5.18
CA ASP A 17 -2.75 -12.37 6.06
C ASP A 17 -2.65 -11.91 7.54
N LEU A 18 -1.44 -11.58 8.01
CA LEU A 18 -1.24 -11.01 9.34
C LEU A 18 -1.81 -9.59 9.42
N LEU A 19 -1.46 -8.73 8.46
CA LEU A 19 -1.93 -7.35 8.41
C LEU A 19 -3.45 -7.30 8.30
N SER A 20 -4.08 -8.12 7.46
CA SER A 20 -5.54 -8.13 7.27
C SER A 20 -6.32 -8.48 8.55
N ARG A 21 -5.68 -9.16 9.51
CA ARG A 21 -6.28 -9.47 10.82
C ARG A 21 -6.10 -8.36 11.85
N ASN A 22 -5.16 -7.45 11.62
CA ASN A 22 -4.76 -6.42 12.57
C ASN A 22 -5.07 -4.99 12.09
N CYS A 23 -5.43 -4.78 10.83
CA CYS A 23 -5.82 -3.48 10.27
C CYS A 23 -7.28 -3.48 9.81
N ASN A 24 -7.88 -2.30 9.70
CA ASN A 24 -9.23 -2.10 9.15
C ASN A 24 -9.23 -1.33 7.84
N ARG A 25 -8.09 -0.73 7.45
CA ARG A 25 -7.90 -0.03 6.18
C ARG A 25 -6.51 -0.30 5.62
N PHE A 26 -6.39 -0.24 4.31
CA PHE A 26 -5.10 -0.06 3.64
C PHE A 26 -5.19 1.06 2.61
N ALA A 27 -4.04 1.53 2.16
CA ALA A 27 -3.94 2.51 1.10
C ALA A 27 -2.74 2.24 0.20
N PHE A 28 -2.77 2.80 -0.99
CA PHE A 28 -1.63 2.94 -1.89
C PHE A 28 -1.59 4.36 -2.45
N VAL A 29 -0.43 4.75 -2.98
CA VAL A 29 -0.16 6.06 -3.54
C VAL A 29 -0.02 5.95 -5.05
N GLU A 30 -0.70 6.82 -5.78
CA GLU A 30 -0.44 7.04 -7.19
C GLU A 30 0.25 8.39 -7.33
N ASP A 31 1.51 8.36 -7.75
CA ASP A 31 2.35 9.53 -7.84
C ASP A 31 1.83 10.49 -8.93
N GLY A 32 1.40 11.67 -8.50
CA GLY A 32 0.87 12.69 -9.38
C GLY A 32 1.92 13.34 -10.28
N ARG A 33 3.23 13.11 -10.07
CA ARG A 33 4.31 13.67 -10.91
C ARG A 33 4.27 13.20 -12.37
N LEU A 34 3.53 12.14 -12.68
CA LEU A 34 3.25 11.69 -14.05
C LEU A 34 2.11 12.49 -14.72
N LEU A 35 2.00 13.81 -14.46
CA LEU A 35 0.91 14.68 -14.94
C LEU A 35 0.70 14.63 -16.45
N GLU A 36 1.76 14.38 -17.24
CA GLU A 36 1.66 14.26 -18.70
C GLU A 36 0.73 13.11 -19.15
N PHE A 37 0.53 12.12 -18.27
CA PHE A 37 -0.34 10.96 -18.50
C PHE A 37 -1.33 10.74 -17.35
N GLU A 38 -1.67 11.79 -16.59
CA GLU A 38 -2.50 11.68 -15.39
C GLU A 38 -3.82 10.96 -15.70
N LYS A 39 -4.45 11.28 -16.82
CA LYS A 39 -5.74 10.71 -17.21
C LYS A 39 -5.60 9.22 -17.52
N GLU A 40 -4.60 8.84 -18.30
CA GLU A 40 -4.30 7.45 -18.64
C GLU A 40 -3.95 6.67 -17.37
N ARG A 41 -3.22 7.28 -16.45
CA ARG A 41 -2.80 6.66 -15.21
C ARG A 41 -3.96 6.46 -14.24
N LEU A 42 -4.84 7.45 -14.09
CA LEU A 42 -6.07 7.28 -13.32
C LEU A 42 -7.00 6.23 -13.94
N ALA A 43 -7.11 6.17 -15.27
CA ALA A 43 -7.86 5.11 -15.94
C ALA A 43 -7.23 3.72 -15.71
N PHE A 44 -5.90 3.62 -15.66
CA PHE A 44 -5.23 2.39 -15.24
C PHE A 44 -5.61 2.00 -13.81
N ILE A 45 -5.61 2.95 -12.87
CA ILE A 45 -5.98 2.68 -11.48
C ILE A 45 -7.44 2.25 -11.36
N ASP A 46 -8.36 2.90 -12.06
CA ASP A 46 -9.77 2.52 -12.09
C ASP A 46 -9.95 1.07 -12.57
N ASN A 47 -9.21 0.66 -13.61
CA ASN A 47 -9.22 -0.72 -14.09
C ASN A 47 -8.50 -1.69 -13.13
N LEU A 48 -7.43 -1.26 -12.48
CA LEU A 48 -6.69 -2.07 -11.51
C LEU A 48 -7.59 -2.47 -10.34
N ILE A 49 -8.38 -1.52 -9.82
CA ILE A 49 -9.17 -1.69 -8.60
C ILE A 49 -10.60 -2.17 -8.85
N ILE A 50 -10.97 -2.49 -10.10
CA ILE A 50 -12.36 -2.82 -10.47
C ILE A 50 -12.99 -3.91 -9.58
N ASP A 51 -12.21 -4.91 -9.19
CA ASP A 51 -12.66 -6.04 -8.35
C ASP A 51 -12.88 -5.65 -6.87
N ILE A 52 -12.38 -4.48 -6.45
CA ILE A 52 -12.44 -3.98 -5.08
C ILE A 52 -12.99 -2.55 -4.98
N GLU A 53 -13.56 -2.02 -6.07
CA GLU A 53 -14.00 -0.63 -6.16
C GLU A 53 -15.05 -0.30 -5.09
N GLU A 54 -15.98 -1.23 -4.81
CA GLU A 54 -16.99 -1.08 -3.76
C GLU A 54 -16.41 -0.98 -2.33
N HIS A 55 -15.12 -1.26 -2.17
CA HIS A 55 -14.39 -1.15 -0.90
C HIS A 55 -13.55 0.12 -0.80
N LEU A 56 -13.51 0.95 -1.85
CA LEU A 56 -12.90 2.26 -1.81
C LEU A 56 -13.66 3.14 -0.81
N ILE A 57 -12.94 3.65 0.19
CA ILE A 57 -13.47 4.60 1.17
C ILE A 57 -13.40 6.00 0.59
N GLU A 58 -12.23 6.37 0.10
CA GLU A 58 -11.97 7.70 -0.45
C GLU A 58 -10.67 7.74 -1.25
N ARG A 59 -10.60 8.74 -2.14
CA ARG A 59 -9.37 9.16 -2.81
C ARG A 59 -9.05 10.58 -2.36
N ARG A 60 -7.83 10.82 -1.90
CA ARG A 60 -7.36 12.15 -1.46
C ARG A 60 -6.20 12.62 -2.32
N ILE A 61 -6.15 13.92 -2.56
CA ILE A 61 -4.95 14.59 -3.10
C ILE A 61 -4.12 15.04 -1.90
N GLN A 62 -2.89 14.56 -1.78
CA GLN A 62 -2.04 14.79 -0.59
C GLN A 62 -0.61 15.13 -0.99
N LYS A 63 0.10 15.84 -0.12
CA LYS A 63 1.54 16.13 -0.25
C LYS A 63 2.40 15.24 0.62
N GLU A 64 1.80 14.56 1.60
CA GLU A 64 2.51 13.75 2.57
C GLU A 64 1.69 12.51 2.92
N TRP A 65 2.42 11.46 3.23
CA TRP A 65 1.94 10.21 3.81
C TRP A 65 3.03 9.66 4.72
N GLU A 66 2.83 8.47 5.27
CA GLU A 66 3.61 7.94 6.40
C GLU A 66 5.12 7.83 6.14
N THR A 67 5.53 7.66 4.88
CA THR A 67 6.94 7.49 4.48
C THR A 67 7.54 8.68 3.73
N THR A 68 6.70 9.54 3.14
CA THR A 68 7.16 10.52 2.15
C THR A 68 6.43 11.85 2.29
N ARG A 69 7.16 12.95 2.06
CA ARG A 69 6.62 14.30 1.91
C ARG A 69 7.18 14.96 0.66
N LEU A 70 6.29 15.34 -0.25
CA LEU A 70 6.60 16.06 -1.48
C LEU A 70 6.86 17.55 -1.18
N SER A 71 7.82 18.14 -1.90
CA SER A 71 8.14 19.56 -1.79
C SER A 71 7.11 20.44 -2.49
N GLU A 72 6.85 20.19 -3.78
CA GLU A 72 6.04 21.06 -4.64
C GLU A 72 4.77 20.36 -5.14
N ASP A 73 4.88 19.08 -5.49
CA ASP A 73 3.81 18.28 -6.10
C ASP A 73 2.79 17.71 -5.11
N THR A 74 1.79 17.03 -5.65
CA THR A 74 0.80 16.23 -4.93
C THR A 74 0.70 14.84 -5.53
N ALA A 75 0.26 13.86 -4.72
CA ALA A 75 -0.09 12.52 -5.17
C ALA A 75 -1.54 12.19 -4.83
N TYR A 76 -2.09 11.18 -5.49
CA TYR A 76 -3.36 10.59 -5.11
C TYR A 76 -3.13 9.46 -4.12
N VAL A 77 -3.89 9.44 -3.04
CA VAL A 77 -3.87 8.33 -2.09
C VAL A 77 -5.26 7.72 -2.02
N PHE A 78 -5.33 6.43 -2.29
CA PHE A 78 -6.57 5.67 -2.34
C PHE A 78 -6.68 4.83 -1.08
N TYR A 79 -7.71 5.06 -0.28
CA TYR A 79 -7.95 4.36 0.97
C TYR A 79 -9.08 3.35 0.79
N PHE A 80 -8.85 2.12 1.19
CA PHE A 80 -9.79 1.02 1.06
C PHE A 80 -10.08 0.40 2.42
N LYS A 81 -11.28 -0.15 2.57
CA LYS A 81 -11.63 -1.02 3.69
C LYS A 81 -10.83 -2.32 3.58
N MET A 82 -10.20 -2.74 4.69
CA MET A 82 -9.59 -4.06 4.74
C MET A 82 -10.66 -5.14 4.99
N ASN A 83 -10.75 -6.12 4.09
CA ASN A 83 -11.60 -7.29 4.21
C ASN A 83 -11.02 -8.48 3.42
N ASN A 84 -11.78 -9.56 3.26
CA ASN A 84 -11.33 -10.72 2.50
C ASN A 84 -11.03 -10.41 1.03
N ALA A 85 -11.91 -9.68 0.34
CA ALA A 85 -11.74 -9.34 -1.08
C ALA A 85 -10.49 -8.47 -1.29
N THR A 86 -10.28 -7.45 -0.45
CA THR A 86 -9.09 -6.60 -0.59
C THR A 86 -7.80 -7.29 -0.17
N ARG A 87 -7.84 -8.18 0.83
CA ARG A 87 -6.70 -9.03 1.17
C ARG A 87 -6.30 -9.92 -0.01
N ASP A 88 -7.29 -10.53 -0.66
CA ASP A 88 -7.04 -11.44 -1.77
C ASP A 88 -6.51 -10.66 -3.00
N PHE A 89 -7.08 -9.48 -3.29
CA PHE A 89 -6.54 -8.53 -4.26
C PHE A 89 -5.04 -8.24 -4.03
N LEU A 90 -4.64 -7.87 -2.80
CA LEU A 90 -3.24 -7.58 -2.49
C LEU A 90 -2.31 -8.79 -2.72
N LYS A 91 -2.81 -10.01 -2.48
CA LYS A 91 -2.03 -11.27 -2.62
C LYS A 91 -1.94 -11.77 -4.06
N GLU A 92 -2.89 -11.39 -4.91
CA GLU A 92 -2.95 -11.79 -6.32
C GLU A 92 -2.21 -10.82 -7.23
N ARG A 93 -2.32 -9.51 -6.96
CA ARG A 93 -1.70 -8.47 -7.79
C ARG A 93 -0.19 -8.39 -7.66
N CYS A 94 0.35 -8.85 -6.55
CA CYS A 94 1.76 -8.66 -6.24
C CYS A 94 2.37 -9.86 -5.49
N HIS A 95 3.70 -9.96 -5.55
CA HIS A 95 4.46 -11.01 -4.87
C HIS A 95 5.48 -10.46 -3.87
N SER A 96 5.58 -9.14 -3.69
CA SER A 96 6.40 -8.55 -2.64
C SER A 96 5.94 -7.17 -2.19
N LEU A 97 6.49 -6.67 -1.07
CA LEU A 97 6.17 -5.32 -0.61
C LEU A 97 6.70 -4.24 -1.55
N PHE A 98 7.92 -4.39 -2.06
CA PHE A 98 8.56 -3.33 -2.87
C PHE A 98 8.19 -3.38 -4.35
N ASP A 99 7.49 -4.42 -4.80
CA ASP A 99 6.98 -4.48 -6.19
C ASP A 99 5.73 -3.60 -6.37
N TRP A 100 5.16 -3.03 -5.30
CA TRP A 100 4.17 -1.94 -5.39
C TRP A 100 4.90 -0.64 -5.76
N ILE A 101 5.23 -0.51 -7.03
CA ILE A 101 6.04 0.60 -7.57
C ILE A 101 5.58 0.97 -8.98
N SER A 102 5.65 2.25 -9.31
CA SER A 102 5.28 2.77 -10.63
C SER A 102 6.32 2.37 -11.69
N PRO A 103 5.91 2.13 -12.96
CA PRO A 103 4.56 2.24 -13.51
C PRO A 103 3.69 0.98 -13.42
N GLU A 104 4.23 -0.17 -13.02
CA GLU A 104 3.48 -1.44 -13.07
C GLU A 104 2.34 -1.50 -12.04
N LEU A 105 2.54 -0.90 -10.87
CA LEU A 105 1.56 -0.81 -9.79
C LEU A 105 1.58 0.60 -9.17
N PRO A 106 0.58 0.98 -8.36
CA PRO A 106 0.73 2.12 -7.49
C PRO A 106 1.78 1.86 -6.40
N GLU A 107 2.26 2.92 -5.78
CA GLU A 107 3.36 2.92 -4.83
C GLU A 107 2.90 2.82 -3.38
N ASP A 108 3.88 2.59 -2.49
CA ASP A 108 3.81 2.88 -1.06
C ASP A 108 2.55 2.36 -0.34
N LEU A 109 2.47 1.04 -0.16
CA LEU A 109 1.42 0.43 0.63
C LEU A 109 1.43 0.91 2.09
N MET A 110 0.26 1.24 2.61
CA MET A 110 0.06 1.62 4.01
C MET A 110 -1.10 0.83 4.61
N PHE A 111 -0.97 0.39 5.87
CA PHE A 111 -1.98 -0.38 6.59
C PHE A 111 -2.30 0.29 7.92
N TYR A 112 -3.59 0.41 8.24
CA TYR A 112 -4.05 1.19 9.39
C TYR A 112 -4.99 0.39 10.29
N HIS A 113 -4.77 0.46 11.60
CA HIS A 113 -5.74 0.08 12.61
C HIS A 113 -6.41 1.33 13.17
N ASN A 114 -7.64 1.61 12.73
CA ASN A 114 -8.26 2.93 12.91
C ASN A 114 -7.33 4.00 12.32
N ASP A 115 -6.99 5.04 13.07
CA ASP A 115 -6.14 6.13 12.59
C ASP A 115 -4.64 5.90 12.83
N LYS A 116 -4.25 4.72 13.33
CA LYS A 116 -2.86 4.37 13.58
C LYS A 116 -2.29 3.56 12.41
N CYS A 117 -1.23 4.06 11.77
CA CYS A 117 -0.49 3.29 10.79
C CYS A 117 0.32 2.18 11.48
N ILE A 118 0.08 0.93 11.06
CA ILE A 118 0.78 -0.25 11.60
C ILE A 118 1.92 -0.73 10.69
N LEU A 119 1.85 -0.41 9.39
CA LEU A 119 2.89 -0.66 8.41
C LEU A 119 2.78 0.35 7.27
N ALA A 120 3.90 0.97 6.90
CA ALA A 120 4.02 1.87 5.76
C ALA A 120 5.27 1.53 4.95
N VAL A 121 5.10 1.33 3.65
CA VAL A 121 6.18 0.99 2.71
C VAL A 121 6.62 2.25 1.97
N CYS A 122 7.92 2.39 1.78
CA CYS A 122 8.52 3.26 0.77
C CYS A 122 9.14 2.36 -0.29
N SER A 123 8.40 2.09 -1.36
CA SER A 123 8.78 1.05 -2.31
C SER A 123 10.02 1.42 -3.10
N HIS A 124 10.11 2.69 -3.52
CA HIS A 124 11.23 3.21 -4.32
C HIS A 124 12.53 3.34 -3.54
N GLU A 125 12.48 3.50 -2.21
CA GLU A 125 13.67 3.47 -1.32
C GLU A 125 13.88 2.11 -0.64
N GLU A 126 13.12 1.08 -1.02
CA GLU A 126 13.22 -0.30 -0.54
C GLU A 126 13.26 -0.44 0.99
N TYR A 127 12.38 0.28 1.69
CA TYR A 127 12.19 0.11 3.12
C TYR A 127 10.71 0.12 3.52
N PHE A 128 10.43 -0.35 4.73
CA PHE A 128 9.15 -0.10 5.36
C PHE A 128 9.31 0.14 6.86
N VAL A 129 8.36 0.90 7.41
CA VAL A 129 8.19 1.06 8.84
C VAL A 129 7.04 0.17 9.29
N VAL A 130 7.24 -0.59 10.36
CA VAL A 130 6.22 -1.49 10.91
C VAL A 130 6.19 -1.38 12.43
N GLU A 131 5.02 -1.60 13.04
CA GLU A 131 4.92 -1.75 14.49
C GLU A 131 5.67 -2.99 14.98
N GLU A 132 6.42 -2.84 16.07
CA GLU A 132 7.28 -3.90 16.62
C GLU A 132 6.48 -5.17 16.95
N ALA A 133 5.32 -5.03 17.60
CA ALA A 133 4.46 -6.18 17.90
C ALA A 133 3.97 -6.94 16.66
N ILE A 134 3.71 -6.23 15.55
CA ILE A 134 3.33 -6.85 14.28
C ILE A 134 4.54 -7.58 13.68
N TRP A 135 5.72 -6.94 13.73
CA TRP A 135 6.94 -7.52 13.21
C TRP A 135 7.37 -8.78 13.98
N ASP A 136 7.34 -8.73 15.31
CA ASP A 136 7.66 -9.85 16.19
C ASP A 136 6.72 -11.03 15.92
N SER A 137 5.41 -10.77 15.78
CA SER A 137 4.45 -11.78 15.39
C SER A 137 4.78 -12.38 14.01
N PHE A 138 5.26 -11.58 13.07
CA PHE A 138 5.61 -12.05 11.72
C PHE A 138 6.89 -12.90 11.66
N ILE A 139 7.91 -12.58 12.47
CA ILE A 139 9.18 -13.30 12.44
C ILE A 139 9.14 -14.62 13.23
N LEU A 140 8.25 -14.73 14.21
CA LEU A 140 8.07 -15.92 15.03
C LEU A 140 7.20 -17.01 14.36
N ASN A 141 6.55 -16.69 13.24
CA ASN A 141 5.73 -17.60 12.42
C ASN A 141 6.39 -17.92 11.06
#